data_AF-A0A535WZQ6-F1
#
_entry.id   AF-A0A535WZQ6-F1
#
_cell.length_a   1.000
_cell.length_b   1.000
_cell.length_c   1.000
_cell.angle_alpha   90.00
_cell.angle_beta   90.00
_cell.angle_gamma   90.00
#
_symmetry.space_group_name_H-M   'P 1'
#
loop_
_entity.id
_entity.type
_entity.pdbx_description
1 polymer ?
#
loop_
_entity_poly.entity_id
_entity_poly.type
_entity_poly.pdbx_seq_one_letter_code
_entity_poly.pdbx_strand_id
1 'polypeptide(L)'
;MPIAILFALLVISAGAAVLRMFGLGKGVAAVGLAPAAGLAVLAIVSTWTGLLNLPPPLPGLAVLAIALAGASLTVRDRQTVAAASRALIAEQPLASGTLLIALVVPCVAIGLAFAGVQAPLSPHDGAFHVETIDHFRRGVAALAWYPPGLAALFGASLQLLPWIDSAEGAFGVGLGLTVLAPIALFGLGTTIWRDLRAASAAALLVGFTYIFPYYPQVWGGWPQLM
;
A
#
# COMPACT_ATOMS: atom_id res chain seq x y z
N MET A 1 5.50 -4.08 -11.57
CA MET A 1 4.16 -3.45 -11.47
C MET A 1 3.05 -4.37 -10.94
N PRO A 2 2.86 -5.61 -11.41
CA PRO A 2 1.77 -6.46 -10.93
C PRO A 2 1.80 -6.70 -9.42
N ILE A 3 2.99 -6.99 -8.86
CA ILE A 3 3.20 -7.19 -7.41
C ILE A 3 2.73 -5.96 -6.60
N ALA A 4 3.11 -4.75 -7.04
CA ALA A 4 2.74 -3.51 -6.38
C ALA A 4 1.22 -3.31 -6.33
N ILE A 5 0.53 -3.56 -7.44
CA ILE A 5 -0.93 -3.42 -7.54
C ILE A 5 -1.61 -4.48 -6.67
N LEU A 6 -1.18 -5.74 -6.74
CA LEU A 6 -1.74 -6.83 -5.94
C LEU A 6 -1.57 -6.55 -4.44
N PHE A 7 -0.39 -6.06 -4.02
CA PHE A 7 -0.16 -5.67 -2.65
C PHE A 7 -1.03 -4.49 -2.22
N ALA A 8 -1.14 -3.45 -3.04
CA ALA A 8 -2.01 -2.30 -2.74
C ALA A 8 -3.48 -2.73 -2.59
N LEU A 9 -3.98 -3.60 -3.47
CA LEU A 9 -5.34 -4.15 -3.37
C LEU A 9 -5.53 -4.99 -2.11
N LEU A 10 -4.54 -5.80 -1.75
CA LEU A 10 -4.54 -6.60 -0.53
C LEU A 10 -4.65 -5.71 0.71
N VAL A 11 -3.84 -4.65 0.77
CA VAL A 11 -3.84 -3.66 1.85
C VAL A 11 -5.17 -2.91 1.93
N ILE A 12 -5.65 -2.36 0.81
CA ILE A 12 -6.93 -1.63 0.75
C ILE A 12 -8.08 -2.54 1.19
N SER A 13 -8.10 -3.79 0.74
CA SER A 13 -9.14 -4.75 1.09
C SER A 13 -9.11 -5.06 2.60
N ALA A 14 -7.93 -5.32 3.17
CA ALA A 14 -7.80 -5.52 4.61
C ALA A 14 -8.27 -4.29 5.41
N GLY A 15 -7.93 -3.09 4.95
CA GLY A 15 -8.40 -1.84 5.55
C GLY A 15 -9.91 -1.67 5.48
N ALA A 16 -10.53 -2.02 4.36
CA ALA A 16 -11.98 -2.00 4.20
C ALA A 16 -12.67 -2.93 5.21
N ALA A 17 -12.11 -4.12 5.47
CA ALA A 17 -12.62 -5.04 6.49
C ALA A 17 -12.62 -4.38 7.88
N VAL A 18 -11.48 -3.81 8.27
CA VAL A 18 -11.27 -3.16 9.57
C VAL A 18 -12.21 -1.97 9.74
N LEU A 19 -12.25 -1.06 8.76
CA LEU A 19 -13.13 0.10 8.82
C LEU A 19 -14.60 -0.31 8.92
N ARG A 20 -15.02 -1.39 8.24
CA ARG A 20 -16.39 -1.90 8.34
C ARG A 20 -16.68 -2.46 9.74
N MET A 21 -15.74 -3.19 10.34
CA MET A 21 -15.87 -3.72 11.71
C MET A 21 -16.05 -2.60 12.75
N PHE A 22 -15.36 -1.47 12.56
CA PHE A 22 -15.48 -0.30 13.44
C PHE A 22 -16.64 0.64 13.09
N GLY A 23 -17.48 0.30 12.11
CA GLY A 23 -18.57 1.18 11.66
C GLY A 23 -18.13 2.43 10.89
N LEU A 24 -16.85 2.52 10.53
CA LEU A 24 -16.23 3.62 9.78
C LEU A 24 -16.18 3.37 8.27
N GLY A 25 -16.79 2.28 7.78
CA GLY A 25 -16.75 1.87 6.37
C GLY A 25 -17.64 2.67 5.42
N LYS A 26 -18.04 3.91 5.75
CA LYS A 26 -18.97 4.71 4.94
C LYS A 26 -18.35 6.05 4.51
N GLY A 27 -18.73 6.49 3.31
CA GLY A 27 -18.33 7.78 2.76
C GLY A 27 -16.91 7.81 2.21
N VAL A 28 -16.49 9.00 1.78
CA VAL A 28 -15.23 9.21 1.06
C VAL A 28 -14.01 9.02 1.97
N ALA A 29 -14.14 9.41 3.24
CA ALA A 29 -13.08 9.22 4.24
C ALA A 29 -12.72 7.73 4.42
N ALA A 30 -13.70 6.82 4.35
CA ALA A 30 -13.44 5.38 4.46
C ALA A 30 -12.53 4.87 3.34
N VAL A 31 -12.72 5.37 2.11
CA VAL A 31 -11.87 5.00 0.96
C VAL A 31 -10.43 5.45 1.18
N GLY A 32 -10.25 6.67 1.68
CA GLY A 32 -8.92 7.21 1.92
C GLY A 32 -8.22 6.64 3.17
N LEU A 33 -8.97 6.21 4.19
CA LEU A 33 -8.41 5.61 5.40
C LEU A 33 -8.08 4.11 5.25
N ALA A 34 -8.64 3.45 4.24
CA ALA A 34 -8.44 2.01 4.01
C ALA A 34 -6.95 1.63 3.90
N PRO A 35 -6.09 2.33 3.14
CA PRO A 35 -4.66 2.01 3.12
C PRO A 35 -4.00 2.01 4.51
N ALA A 36 -4.24 3.05 5.32
CA ALA A 36 -3.61 3.17 6.63
C ALA A 36 -4.12 2.10 7.60
N ALA A 37 -5.44 1.85 7.63
CA ALA A 37 -6.03 0.79 8.43
C ALA A 37 -5.54 -0.61 8.00
N GLY A 38 -5.42 -0.83 6.69
CA GLY A 38 -4.90 -2.05 6.10
C GLY A 38 -3.45 -2.31 6.46
N LEU A 39 -2.58 -1.31 6.28
CA LEU A 39 -1.17 -1.41 6.66
C LEU A 39 -1.04 -1.71 8.16
N ALA A 40 -1.81 -1.03 9.00
CA ALA A 40 -1.77 -1.24 10.44
C ALA A 40 -2.17 -2.67 10.83
N VAL A 41 -3.34 -3.14 10.39
CA VAL A 41 -3.83 -4.48 10.78
C VAL A 41 -2.92 -5.58 10.23
N LEU A 42 -2.46 -5.46 9.00
CA LEU A 42 -1.61 -6.47 8.39
C LEU A 42 -0.21 -6.45 9.00
N ALA A 43 0.36 -5.29 9.31
CA ALA A 43 1.63 -5.20 10.03
C ALA A 43 1.53 -5.84 11.43
N ILE A 44 0.44 -5.60 12.16
CA ILE A 44 0.21 -6.22 13.48
C ILE A 44 0.12 -7.74 13.35
N VAL A 45 -0.75 -8.23 12.46
CA VAL A 45 -0.98 -9.67 12.27
C VAL A 45 0.28 -10.37 11.78
N SER A 46 0.96 -9.83 10.77
CA SER A 46 2.21 -10.40 10.26
C SER A 46 3.33 -10.38 11.30
N THR A 47 3.43 -9.31 12.10
CA THR A 47 4.40 -9.25 13.20
C THR A 47 4.15 -10.36 14.22
N TRP A 48 2.91 -10.47 14.72
CA TRP A 48 2.59 -11.49 15.73
C TRP A 48 2.75 -12.91 15.20
N THR A 49 2.27 -13.18 13.98
CA THR A 49 2.43 -14.50 13.37
C THR A 49 3.89 -14.86 13.11
N GLY A 50 4.73 -13.87 12.76
CA GLY A 50 6.17 -14.05 12.64
C GLY A 50 6.87 -14.27 14.00
N LEU A 51 6.57 -13.46 15.02
CA LEU A 51 7.15 -13.59 16.36
C LEU A 51 6.72 -14.87 17.09
N LEU A 52 5.54 -15.39 16.77
CA LEU A 52 5.07 -16.71 17.24
C LEU A 52 5.65 -17.88 16.42
N ASN A 53 6.53 -17.60 15.45
CA ASN A 53 7.17 -18.59 14.57
C ASN A 53 6.15 -19.51 13.86
N LEU A 54 5.02 -18.95 13.40
CA LEU A 54 4.10 -19.74 12.58
C LEU A 54 4.81 -20.16 11.28
N PRO A 55 4.76 -21.46 10.90
CA PRO A 55 5.43 -21.91 9.69
C PRO A 55 4.80 -21.30 8.44
N PRO A 56 5.58 -21.01 7.38
CA PRO A 56 5.03 -20.65 6.08
C PRO A 56 4.13 -21.78 5.54
N PRO A 57 3.02 -21.45 4.84
CA PRO A 57 2.56 -20.12 4.44
C PRO A 57 1.53 -19.50 5.40
N LEU A 58 1.46 -19.92 6.68
CA LEU A 58 0.37 -19.52 7.59
C LEU A 58 0.25 -18.00 7.80
N PRO A 59 1.35 -17.23 8.03
CA PRO A 59 1.27 -15.77 8.06
C PRO A 59 0.65 -15.17 6.78
N GLY A 60 1.09 -15.63 5.61
CA GLY A 60 0.53 -15.18 4.32
C GLY A 60 -0.95 -15.51 4.17
N LEU A 61 -1.38 -16.71 4.57
CA LEU A 61 -2.79 -17.10 4.56
C LEU A 61 -3.65 -16.24 5.48
N ALA A 62 -3.13 -15.84 6.65
CA ALA A 62 -3.83 -14.92 7.54
C ALA A 62 -4.02 -13.53 6.90
N VAL A 63 -2.97 -13.00 6.28
CA VAL A 63 -3.02 -11.74 5.50
C VAL A 63 -4.06 -11.84 4.38
N LEU A 64 -4.04 -12.95 3.60
CA LEU A 64 -4.98 -13.18 2.51
C LEU A 64 -6.42 -13.30 3.02
N ALA A 65 -6.66 -14.01 4.13
CA ALA A 65 -7.99 -14.18 4.69
C ALA A 65 -8.62 -12.84 5.10
N ILE A 66 -7.86 -11.95 5.73
CA ILE A 66 -8.31 -10.60 6.10
C ILE A 66 -8.65 -9.78 4.84
N ALA A 67 -7.78 -9.83 3.83
CA ALA A 67 -8.02 -9.13 2.57
C ALA A 67 -9.26 -9.68 1.84
N LEU A 68 -9.43 -10.99 1.76
CA LEU A 68 -10.61 -11.63 1.16
C LEU A 68 -11.89 -11.27 1.90
N ALA A 69 -11.87 -11.19 3.23
CA ALA A 69 -13.02 -10.75 4.01
C ALA A 69 -13.43 -9.31 3.63
N GLY A 70 -12.46 -8.39 3.55
CA GLY A 70 -12.73 -7.01 3.16
C GLY A 70 -13.18 -6.84 1.71
N ALA A 71 -12.57 -7.59 0.79
CA ALA A 71 -13.01 -7.65 -0.60
C ALA A 71 -14.46 -8.18 -0.70
N SER A 72 -14.78 -9.26 0.03
CA SER A 72 -16.13 -9.83 0.07
C SER A 72 -17.17 -8.86 0.61
N LEU A 73 -16.84 -8.14 1.69
CA LEU A 73 -17.69 -7.08 2.25
C LEU A 73 -17.89 -5.93 1.24
N THR A 74 -16.84 -5.53 0.55
CA THR A 74 -16.89 -4.48 -0.47
C THR A 74 -17.76 -4.90 -1.67
N VAL A 75 -17.65 -6.15 -2.11
CA VAL A 75 -18.49 -6.72 -3.18
C VAL A 75 -19.95 -6.79 -2.76
N ARG A 76 -20.23 -7.17 -1.50
CA ARG A 76 -21.59 -7.16 -0.94
C ARG A 76 -22.19 -5.74 -0.96
N ASP A 77 -21.38 -4.74 -0.64
CA ASP A 77 -21.78 -3.33 -0.61
C ASP A 77 -21.57 -2.60 -1.95
N ARG A 78 -21.34 -3.33 -3.06
CA ARG A 78 -20.97 -2.76 -4.37
C ARG A 78 -21.91 -1.67 -4.88
N GLN A 79 -23.21 -1.80 -4.61
CA GLN A 79 -24.21 -0.82 -5.04
C GLN A 79 -24.05 0.50 -4.28
N THR A 80 -23.82 0.42 -2.97
CA THR A 80 -23.56 1.59 -2.13
C THR A 80 -22.26 2.28 -2.52
N VAL A 81 -21.20 1.50 -2.76
CA VAL A 81 -19.91 2.03 -3.23
C VAL A 81 -20.09 2.70 -4.59
N ALA A 82 -20.75 2.06 -5.56
CA ALA A 82 -20.98 2.63 -6.87
C ALA A 82 -21.87 3.88 -6.86
N ALA A 83 -22.85 3.95 -5.96
CA ALA A 83 -23.67 5.15 -5.77
C ALA A 83 -22.84 6.30 -5.18
N ALA A 84 -22.05 6.02 -4.13
CA ALA A 84 -21.18 7.01 -3.50
C ALA A 84 -20.11 7.55 -4.46
N SER A 85 -19.48 6.69 -5.26
CA SER A 85 -18.50 7.10 -6.26
C SER A 85 -19.14 7.97 -7.35
N ARG A 86 -20.33 7.62 -7.83
CA ARG A 86 -21.04 8.43 -8.83
C ARG A 86 -21.43 9.80 -8.28
N ALA A 87 -21.92 9.86 -7.04
CA ALA A 87 -22.24 11.11 -6.37
C ALA A 87 -20.98 11.99 -6.21
N LEU A 88 -19.87 11.42 -5.74
CA LEU A 88 -18.60 12.13 -5.60
C LEU A 88 -18.12 12.72 -6.93
N ILE A 89 -18.17 11.94 -8.01
CA ILE A 89 -17.73 12.40 -9.35
C ILE A 89 -18.65 13.52 -9.86
N ALA A 90 -19.96 13.37 -9.71
CA ALA A 90 -20.94 14.35 -10.20
C ALA A 90 -20.90 15.66 -9.40
N GLU A 91 -20.78 15.59 -8.08
CA GLU A 91 -20.81 16.75 -7.20
C GLU A 91 -19.45 17.44 -7.06
N GLN A 92 -18.35 16.70 -7.21
CA GLN A 92 -16.99 17.19 -6.99
C GLN A 92 -16.04 16.76 -8.12
N PRO A 93 -16.32 17.16 -9.38
CA PRO A 93 -15.55 16.71 -10.54
C PRO A 93 -14.08 17.14 -10.49
N LEU A 94 -13.80 18.35 -9.98
CA LEU A 94 -12.43 18.84 -9.83
C LEU A 94 -11.64 18.01 -8.82
N ALA A 95 -12.18 17.79 -7.61
CA ALA A 95 -11.50 16.99 -6.60
C ALA A 95 -11.31 15.54 -7.07
N SER A 96 -12.31 14.97 -7.75
CA SER A 96 -12.26 13.62 -8.31
C SER A 96 -11.21 13.50 -9.42
N GLY A 97 -11.15 14.47 -10.33
CA GLY A 97 -10.15 14.53 -11.40
C GLY A 97 -8.73 14.69 -10.85
N THR A 98 -8.53 15.59 -9.89
CA THR A 98 -7.25 15.77 -9.21
C THR A 98 -6.81 14.50 -8.48
N LEU A 99 -7.73 13.81 -7.78
CA LEU A 99 -7.43 12.53 -7.14
C LEU A 99 -7.06 11.45 -8.16
N LEU A 100 -7.79 11.36 -9.28
CA LEU A 100 -7.46 10.40 -10.34
C LEU A 100 -6.05 10.63 -10.88
N ILE A 101 -5.68 11.89 -11.15
CA ILE A 101 -4.32 12.24 -11.58
C ILE A 101 -3.30 11.84 -10.51
N ALA A 102 -3.58 12.13 -9.23
CA ALA A 102 -2.72 11.77 -8.11
C ALA A 102 -2.45 10.26 -8.00
N LEU A 103 -3.38 9.42 -8.45
CA LEU A 103 -3.22 7.96 -8.48
C LEU A 103 -2.49 7.47 -9.74
N VAL A 104 -2.75 8.12 -10.88
CA VAL A 104 -2.15 7.74 -12.17
C VAL A 104 -0.67 8.12 -12.24
N VAL A 105 -0.30 9.31 -11.78
CA VAL A 105 1.09 9.83 -11.83
C VAL A 105 2.10 8.85 -11.23
N PRO A 106 1.98 8.38 -9.96
CA PRO A 106 2.96 7.46 -9.40
C PRO A 106 2.99 6.12 -10.15
N CYS A 107 1.85 5.63 -10.65
CA CYS A 107 1.82 4.38 -11.43
C CYS A 107 2.58 4.49 -12.74
N VAL A 108 2.35 5.57 -13.49
CA VAL A 108 3.03 5.84 -14.77
C VAL A 108 4.51 6.05 -14.52
N ALA A 109 4.85 6.87 -13.54
CA ALA A 109 6.20 7.32 -13.34
C ALA A 109 7.09 6.21 -12.71
N ILE A 110 6.55 5.38 -11.80
CA ILE A 110 7.21 4.12 -11.40
C ILE A 110 7.35 3.17 -12.59
N GLY A 111 6.28 3.02 -13.37
CA GLY A 111 6.26 2.14 -14.54
C GLY A 111 7.35 2.49 -15.54
N LEU A 112 7.56 3.78 -15.81
CA LEU A 112 8.62 4.28 -16.69
C LEU A 112 10.01 4.19 -16.06
N ALA A 113 10.16 4.63 -14.81
CA ALA A 113 11.46 4.69 -14.13
C ALA A 113 12.06 3.30 -13.85
N PHE A 114 11.21 2.30 -13.61
CA PHE A 114 11.64 0.95 -13.22
C PHE A 114 11.24 -0.13 -14.23
N ALA A 115 10.87 0.25 -15.46
CA ALA A 115 10.63 -0.71 -16.54
C ALA A 115 11.89 -1.54 -16.78
N GLY A 116 11.78 -2.86 -16.63
CA GLY A 116 12.90 -3.78 -16.87
C GLY A 116 13.97 -3.81 -15.77
N VAL A 117 13.80 -3.07 -14.67
CA VAL A 117 14.71 -3.15 -13.52
C VAL A 117 14.39 -4.41 -12.72
N GLN A 118 15.39 -5.30 -12.61
CA GLN A 118 15.23 -6.63 -11.99
C GLN A 118 15.76 -6.72 -10.55
N ALA A 119 16.43 -5.68 -10.04
CA ALA A 119 17.03 -5.69 -8.70
C ALA A 119 16.84 -4.34 -7.99
N PRO A 120 16.72 -4.33 -6.66
CA PRO A 120 16.63 -3.09 -5.91
C PRO A 120 17.93 -2.28 -6.08
N LEU A 121 17.79 -1.08 -6.64
CA LEU A 121 18.80 -0.02 -6.59
C LEU A 121 18.84 0.53 -5.16
N SER A 122 19.45 -0.19 -4.20
CA SER A 122 19.58 0.32 -2.83
C SER A 122 21.05 0.55 -2.46
N PRO A 123 21.44 1.81 -2.16
CA PRO A 123 22.84 2.12 -1.85
C PRO A 123 23.27 1.83 -0.41
N HIS A 124 22.36 1.68 0.59
CA HIS A 124 22.78 1.47 2.00
C HIS A 124 21.97 0.42 2.79
N ASP A 125 20.64 0.56 2.96
CA ASP A 125 19.87 -0.33 3.87
C ASP A 125 19.00 -1.39 3.18
N GLY A 126 18.88 -1.37 1.85
CA GLY A 126 17.96 -2.25 1.13
C GLY A 126 18.33 -3.72 1.23
N ALA A 127 19.63 -4.05 1.25
CA ALA A 127 20.08 -5.43 1.46
C ALA A 127 19.60 -5.96 2.83
N PHE A 128 19.75 -5.15 3.88
CA PHE A 128 19.27 -5.48 5.21
C PHE A 128 17.74 -5.68 5.25
N HIS A 129 16.97 -4.81 4.59
CA HIS A 129 15.52 -4.97 4.51
C HIS A 129 15.11 -6.23 3.74
N VAL A 130 15.74 -6.51 2.59
CA VAL A 130 15.47 -7.71 1.79
C VAL A 130 15.76 -8.98 2.59
N GLU A 131 16.89 -9.03 3.30
CA GLU A 131 17.26 -10.16 4.16
C GLU A 131 16.25 -10.34 5.30
N THR A 132 15.88 -9.25 5.98
CA THR A 132 14.89 -9.29 7.07
C THR A 132 13.52 -9.76 6.56
N ILE A 133 13.12 -9.32 5.37
CA ILE A 133 11.89 -9.77 4.69
C ILE A 133 11.97 -11.26 4.36
N ASP A 134 13.11 -11.74 3.86
CA ASP A 134 13.32 -13.15 3.54
C ASP A 134 13.29 -14.04 4.78
N HIS A 135 13.83 -13.57 5.92
CA HIS A 135 13.69 -14.26 7.20
C HIS A 135 12.22 -14.45 7.59
N PHE A 136 11.41 -13.38 7.58
CA PHE A 136 9.98 -13.49 7.86
C PHE A 136 9.25 -14.36 6.84
N ARG A 137 9.61 -14.27 5.55
CA ARG A 137 9.06 -15.13 4.49
C ARG A 137 9.30 -16.61 4.80
N ARG A 138 10.47 -16.97 5.32
CA ARG A 138 10.83 -18.34 5.71
C ARG A 138 10.34 -18.76 7.10
N GLY A 139 9.59 -17.90 7.79
CA GLY A 139 9.06 -18.19 9.14
C GLY A 139 10.10 -18.03 10.24
N VAL A 140 11.19 -17.31 9.98
CA VAL A 140 12.22 -16.97 10.95
C VAL A 140 11.94 -15.55 11.45
N ALA A 141 11.69 -15.41 12.75
CA ALA A 141 11.61 -14.09 13.36
C ALA A 141 12.98 -13.39 13.30
N ALA A 142 13.01 -12.20 12.71
CA ALA A 142 14.20 -11.34 12.70
C ALA A 142 13.92 -10.10 13.55
N LEU A 143 14.57 -10.04 14.73
CA LEU A 143 14.57 -8.84 15.58
C LEU A 143 15.84 -8.05 15.31
N ALA A 144 15.67 -6.79 14.94
CA ALA A 144 16.76 -5.89 14.63
C ALA A 144 16.42 -4.46 15.08
N TRP A 145 17.26 -3.50 14.70
CA TRP A 145 17.07 -2.07 14.99
C TRP A 145 15.79 -1.44 14.40
N TYR A 146 15.19 -2.02 13.34
CA TYR A 146 13.93 -1.55 12.78
C TYR A 146 12.74 -2.31 13.38
N PRO A 147 11.59 -1.65 13.60
CA PRO A 147 10.36 -2.34 13.94
C PRO A 147 10.00 -3.40 12.88
N PRO A 148 9.57 -4.61 13.30
CA PRO A 148 9.37 -5.73 12.38
C PRO A 148 8.17 -5.57 11.45
N GLY A 149 7.26 -4.64 11.73
CA GLY A 149 5.96 -4.53 11.05
C GLY A 149 6.03 -4.51 9.53
N LEU A 150 6.93 -3.70 8.96
CA LEU A 150 7.08 -3.61 7.51
C LEU A 150 7.65 -4.91 6.92
N ALA A 151 8.76 -5.40 7.50
CA ALA A 151 9.44 -6.59 7.01
C ALA A 151 8.57 -7.86 7.15
N ALA A 152 7.87 -7.98 8.27
CA ALA A 152 6.93 -9.07 8.52
C ALA A 152 5.74 -9.02 7.55
N LEU A 153 5.17 -7.84 7.31
CA LEU A 153 4.10 -7.66 6.32
C LEU A 153 4.55 -8.10 4.92
N PHE A 154 5.73 -7.66 4.49
CA PHE A 154 6.27 -7.98 3.18
C PHE A 154 6.59 -9.47 3.09
N GLY A 155 7.25 -10.05 4.11
CA GLY A 155 7.56 -11.47 4.18
C GLY A 155 6.30 -12.34 4.11
N ALA A 156 5.28 -12.02 4.91
CA ALA A 156 3.99 -12.71 4.87
C ALA A 156 3.29 -12.57 3.51
N SER A 157 3.33 -11.40 2.89
CA SER A 157 2.76 -11.20 1.54
C SER A 157 3.49 -12.02 0.49
N LEU A 158 4.82 -12.15 0.57
CA LEU A 158 5.63 -12.94 -0.35
C LEU A 158 5.52 -14.45 -0.14
N GLN A 159 5.06 -14.91 1.03
CA GLN A 159 4.70 -16.33 1.21
C GLN A 159 3.56 -16.77 0.28
N LEU A 160 2.71 -15.85 -0.19
CA LEU A 160 1.65 -16.11 -1.16
C LEU A 160 2.18 -16.26 -2.60
N LEU A 161 3.42 -15.84 -2.84
CA LEU A 161 4.05 -15.81 -4.15
C LEU A 161 5.43 -16.50 -4.07
N PRO A 162 5.50 -17.79 -3.69
CA PRO A 162 6.76 -18.47 -3.40
C PRO A 162 7.71 -18.56 -4.61
N TRP A 163 7.20 -18.37 -5.82
CA TRP A 163 7.98 -18.38 -7.07
C TRP A 163 8.68 -17.05 -7.39
N ILE A 164 8.40 -15.97 -6.65
CA ILE A 164 9.03 -14.66 -6.86
C ILE A 164 10.28 -14.57 -6.00
N ASP A 165 11.38 -14.06 -6.55
CA ASP A 165 12.60 -13.78 -5.77
C ASP A 165 12.31 -12.79 -4.61
N SER A 166 12.98 -12.94 -3.47
CA SER A 166 12.72 -12.08 -2.31
C SER A 166 13.12 -10.63 -2.54
N ALA A 167 14.17 -10.35 -3.32
CA ALA A 167 14.58 -8.98 -3.65
C ALA A 167 13.62 -8.34 -4.66
N GLU A 168 13.27 -9.07 -5.72
CA GLU A 168 12.25 -8.63 -6.70
C GLU A 168 10.90 -8.38 -6.01
N GLY A 169 10.48 -9.32 -5.17
CA GLY A 169 9.26 -9.26 -4.38
C GLY A 169 9.25 -8.06 -3.44
N ALA A 170 10.29 -7.89 -2.63
CA ALA A 170 10.41 -6.77 -1.69
C ALA A 170 10.37 -5.42 -2.41
N PHE A 171 11.06 -5.31 -3.56
CA PHE A 171 11.00 -4.13 -4.40
C PHE A 171 9.58 -3.88 -4.92
N GLY A 172 8.93 -4.90 -5.49
CA GLY A 172 7.56 -4.80 -6.00
C GLY A 172 6.53 -4.42 -4.95
N VAL A 173 6.62 -5.00 -3.75
CA VAL A 173 5.75 -4.68 -2.61
C VAL A 173 6.04 -3.26 -2.10
N GLY A 174 7.31 -2.86 -2.05
CA GLY A 174 7.74 -1.49 -1.71
C GLY A 174 7.14 -0.43 -2.65
N LEU A 175 7.15 -0.68 -3.96
CA LEU A 175 6.48 0.18 -4.94
C LEU A 175 4.96 0.29 -4.70
N GLY A 176 4.34 -0.75 -4.13
CA GLY A 176 2.94 -0.72 -3.72
C GLY A 176 2.65 0.34 -2.65
N LEU A 177 3.59 0.63 -1.76
CA LEU A 177 3.44 1.72 -0.77
C LEU A 177 3.34 3.09 -1.44
N THR A 178 4.09 3.32 -2.51
CA THR A 178 4.02 4.57 -3.27
C THR A 178 2.65 4.76 -3.93
N VAL A 179 2.01 3.67 -4.38
CA VAL A 179 0.64 3.70 -4.92
C VAL A 179 -0.40 4.02 -3.82
N LEU A 180 -0.15 3.55 -2.59
CA LEU A 180 -1.05 3.75 -1.45
C LEU A 180 -0.95 5.16 -0.84
N ALA A 181 0.21 5.82 -0.93
CA ALA A 181 0.46 7.09 -0.25
C ALA A 181 -0.50 8.22 -0.63
N PRO A 182 -0.83 8.48 -1.92
CA PRO A 182 -1.82 9.50 -2.28
C PRO A 182 -3.22 9.20 -1.72
N ILE A 183 -3.63 7.93 -1.69
CA ILE A 183 -4.93 7.51 -1.15
C ILE A 183 -4.98 7.79 0.36
N ALA A 184 -3.93 7.40 1.08
CA ALA A 184 -3.83 7.62 2.52
C ALA A 184 -3.88 9.11 2.87
N LEU A 185 -3.13 9.94 2.14
CA LEU A 185 -3.12 11.38 2.35
C LEU A 185 -4.47 12.02 2.02
N PHE A 186 -5.13 11.58 0.95
CA PHE A 186 -6.48 12.01 0.64
C PHE A 186 -7.45 11.66 1.79
N GLY A 187 -7.39 10.46 2.36
CA GLY A 187 -8.19 10.07 3.52
C GLY A 187 -7.95 10.91 4.75
N LEU A 188 -6.68 11.20 5.04
CA LEU A 188 -6.29 12.06 6.14
C LEU A 188 -6.80 13.48 5.93
N GLY A 189 -6.57 14.06 4.76
CA GLY A 189 -7.00 15.41 4.41
C GLY A 189 -8.51 15.58 4.43
N THR A 190 -9.27 14.59 3.92
CA THR A 190 -10.74 14.60 3.99
C THR A 190 -11.26 14.53 5.42
N THR A 191 -10.55 13.81 6.31
CA THR A 191 -10.93 13.68 7.72
C THR A 191 -10.62 14.95 8.52
N ILE A 192 -9.43 15.56 8.30
CA ILE A 192 -8.96 16.73 9.05
C ILE A 192 -9.57 18.02 8.52
N TRP A 193 -9.45 18.27 7.21
CA TRP A 193 -9.82 19.56 6.61
C TRP A 193 -11.29 19.61 6.20
N ARG A 194 -11.92 18.44 5.99
CA ARG A 194 -13.29 18.32 5.44
C ARG A 194 -13.45 19.03 4.09
N ASP A 195 -12.35 19.19 3.35
CA ASP A 195 -12.30 19.78 2.02
C ASP A 195 -11.68 18.79 1.04
N LEU A 196 -12.50 18.31 0.10
CA LEU A 196 -12.09 17.33 -0.91
C LEU A 196 -11.06 17.89 -1.89
N ARG A 197 -11.09 19.20 -2.18
CA ARG A 197 -10.13 19.84 -3.09
C ARG A 197 -8.77 19.95 -2.42
N ALA A 198 -8.72 20.39 -1.17
CA ALA A 198 -7.49 20.45 -0.40
C ALA A 198 -6.89 19.05 -0.22
N ALA A 199 -7.72 18.05 0.11
CA ALA A 199 -7.30 16.65 0.22
C ALA A 199 -6.74 16.10 -1.10
N SER A 200 -7.41 16.33 -2.23
CA SER A 200 -6.94 15.88 -3.54
C SER A 200 -5.68 16.61 -3.98
N ALA A 201 -5.55 17.91 -3.71
CA ALA A 201 -4.35 18.67 -4.02
C ALA A 201 -3.15 18.17 -3.21
N ALA A 202 -3.34 17.85 -1.92
CA ALA A 202 -2.31 17.25 -1.10
C ALA A 202 -1.91 15.85 -1.63
N ALA A 203 -2.90 15.01 -1.97
CA ALA A 203 -2.65 13.71 -2.58
C ALA A 203 -1.84 13.81 -3.88
N LEU A 204 -2.16 14.80 -4.72
CA LEU A 204 -1.42 15.09 -5.95
C LEU A 204 0.02 15.52 -5.65
N LEU A 205 0.22 16.41 -4.67
CA LEU A 205 1.55 16.82 -4.23
C LEU A 205 2.38 15.61 -3.78
N VAL A 206 1.81 14.69 -3.01
CA VAL A 206 2.48 13.43 -2.63
C VAL A 206 2.73 12.53 -3.83
N GLY A 207 1.79 12.39 -4.76
CA GLY A 207 2.01 11.63 -6.01
C GLY A 207 3.17 12.18 -6.85
N PHE A 208 3.44 13.48 -6.78
CA PHE A 208 4.56 14.11 -7.48
C PHE A 208 5.90 14.10 -6.73
N THR A 209 5.87 14.02 -5.39
CA THR A 209 7.07 14.26 -4.56
C THR A 209 7.53 13.04 -3.79
N TYR A 210 6.66 12.05 -3.56
CA TYR A 210 7.01 10.85 -2.82
C TYR A 210 7.60 9.81 -3.77
N ILE A 211 8.91 9.91 -3.99
CA ILE A 211 9.72 8.90 -4.67
C ILE A 211 10.57 8.21 -3.61
N PHE A 212 10.42 6.89 -3.55
CA PHE A 212 11.24 6.02 -2.71
C PHE A 212 12.75 6.27 -2.98
N PRO A 213 13.63 6.44 -1.96
CA PRO A 213 13.31 6.74 -0.57
C PRO A 213 14.32 7.71 0.08
N TYR A 214 14.46 8.97 -0.32
CA TYR A 214 15.35 9.85 0.49
C TYR A 214 14.91 11.30 0.69
N TYR A 215 14.19 11.93 -0.26
CA TYR A 215 13.78 13.34 -0.12
C TYR A 215 12.52 13.65 -0.93
N PRO A 216 11.78 14.73 -0.62
CA PRO A 216 10.83 15.32 -1.56
C PRO A 216 11.62 15.71 -2.81
N GLN A 217 11.52 14.90 -3.85
CA GLN A 217 12.13 15.18 -5.14
C GLN A 217 11.02 15.20 -6.17
N VAL A 218 10.95 16.28 -6.94
CA VAL A 218 10.16 16.28 -8.16
C VAL A 218 10.80 15.26 -9.10
N TRP A 219 9.98 14.49 -9.82
CA TRP A 219 10.34 13.43 -10.78
C TRP A 219 11.51 13.71 -11.76
N GLY A 220 12.04 14.93 -11.84
CA GLY A 220 13.23 15.27 -12.64
C GLY A 220 14.59 15.03 -11.96
N GLY A 221 14.64 14.54 -10.72
CA GLY A 221 15.88 14.53 -9.91
C GLY A 221 16.84 13.35 -10.10
N TRP A 222 16.38 12.12 -10.36
CA TRP A 222 17.29 10.96 -10.37
C TRP A 222 16.68 9.69 -11.02
N PRO A 223 17.44 8.89 -11.82
CA PRO A 223 18.67 9.20 -12.54
C PRO A 223 18.36 9.37 -14.03
N GLN A 224 18.14 10.61 -14.47
CA GLN A 224 18.22 10.96 -15.90
C GLN A 224 19.51 11.74 -16.24
N LEU A 225 20.46 11.80 -15.29
CA LEU A 225 21.75 12.44 -15.46
C LEU A 225 22.87 11.51 -14.94
N MET A 226 23.03 10.35 -15.56
CA MET A 226 24.32 9.64 -15.69
C MET A 226 24.36 8.96 -17.05
#